data_AF-A0A4Q3RZY1-F1
#
_entry.id   AF-A0A4Q3RZY1-F1
#
_cell.length_a   1.000
_cell.length_b   1.000
_cell.length_c   1.000
_cell.angle_alpha   90.00
_cell.angle_beta   90.00
_cell.angle_gamma   90.00
#
_symmetry.space_group_name_H-M   'P 1'
#
loop_
_entity.id
_entity.type
_entity.pdbx_description
1 polymer ?
#
loop_
_entity_poly.entity_id
_entity_poly.type
_entity_poly.pdbx_seq_one_letter_code
_entity_poly.pdbx_strand_id
1 'polypeptide(L)' 'RYGFLGNGSGRVVFDIGGNKYRMICKYAFGDKQVHLFICWIGTHAAYTQLCKKGQQYNITLY' A
#
# COMPACT_ATOMS: atom_id res chain seq x y z
N ARG A 1 9.15 15.42 8.61
CA ARG A 1 7.75 15.01 8.86
C ARG A 1 7.55 13.64 8.17
N TYR A 2 7.98 12.56 8.82
CA TYR A 2 7.88 11.21 8.30
C TYR A 2 6.82 10.49 9.13
N GLY A 3 5.69 10.13 8.55
CA GLY A 3 4.64 9.50 9.32
C GLY A 3 3.43 9.19 8.47
N PHE A 4 3.38 7.98 7.92
CA PHE A 4 2.13 7.31 7.62
C PHE A 4 2.36 5.80 7.44
N LEU A 5 3.00 5.14 8.42
CA LEU A 5 2.63 3.75 8.69
C LEU A 5 1.17 3.82 9.16
N GLY A 6 0.24 3.72 8.20
CA GLY A 6 -1.13 4.14 8.41
C GLY A 6 -1.71 3.45 9.63
N ASN A 7 -1.91 4.16 10.74
CA ASN A 7 -2.68 3.75 11.91
C ASN A 7 -2.50 2.29 12.42
N GLY A 8 -1.31 1.70 12.32
CA GLY A 8 -1.10 0.27 12.67
C GLY A 8 -1.72 -0.73 11.67
N SER A 9 -2.11 -0.27 10.48
CA SER A 9 -2.53 -1.11 9.36
C SER A 9 -1.35 -1.96 8.92
N GLY A 10 -1.55 -3.28 8.80
CA GLY A 10 -0.57 -4.23 8.26
C GLY A 10 -0.32 -4.06 6.75
N ARG A 11 -0.31 -2.82 6.27
CA ARG A 11 -0.18 -2.42 4.87
C ARG A 11 0.82 -1.29 4.71
N VAL A 12 1.54 -1.33 3.59
CA VAL A 12 2.52 -0.33 3.16
C VAL A 12 2.16 0.14 1.76
N VAL A 13 2.46 1.41 1.45
CA VAL A 13 2.26 1.99 0.12
C VAL A 13 3.60 2.45 -0.43
N PHE A 14 3.94 1.99 -1.63
CA PHE A 14 5.15 2.37 -2.34
C PHE A 14 4.84 3.29 -3.52
N ASP A 15 5.68 4.31 -3.69
CA ASP A 15 5.69 5.17 -4.87
C ASP A 15 6.61 4.55 -5.92
N ILE A 16 6.06 4.23 -7.11
CA ILE A 16 6.82 3.56 -8.17
C ILE A 16 6.66 4.26 -9.52
N GLY A 17 7.60 3.99 -10.45
CA GLY A 17 7.56 4.52 -11.81
C GLY A 17 7.70 6.05 -11.87
N GLY A 18 8.64 6.62 -11.11
CA GLY A 18 8.82 8.07 -11.04
C GLY A 18 7.65 8.79 -10.38
N ASN A 19 7.11 8.19 -9.30
CA ASN A 19 5.98 8.71 -8.52
C ASN A 19 4.62 8.72 -9.26
N LYS A 20 4.52 8.12 -10.46
CA LYS A 20 3.28 8.07 -11.25
C LYS A 20 2.28 7.03 -10.72
N TYR A 21 2.79 6.00 -10.04
CA TYR A 21 2.00 4.88 -9.55
C TYR A 21 2.12 4.71 -8.05
N ARG A 22 1.17 3.96 -7.49
CA ARG A 22 1.10 3.54 -6.09
C ARG A 22 0.90 2.04 -6.05
N MET A 23 1.66 1.37 -5.19
CA MET A 23 1.51 -0.05 -4.92
C MET A 23 1.17 -0.24 -3.44
N ILE A 24 0.04 -0.86 -3.15
CA ILE A 24 -0.38 -1.22 -1.80
C ILE A 24 0.05 -2.66 -1.57
N CYS A 25 0.85 -2.90 -0.54
CA CYS A 25 1.24 -4.24 -0.11
C CYS A 25 0.80 -4.51 1.32
N LYS A 26 0.54 -5.78 1.64
CA LYS A 26 0.57 -6.30 3.01
C LYS A 26 1.97 -6.83 3.30
N TYR A 27 2.37 -6.80 4.56
CA TYR A 27 3.63 -7.37 4.99
C TYR A 27 3.44 -8.32 6.17
N ALA A 28 4.28 -9.35 6.23
CA ALA A 28 4.38 -10.25 7.37
C ALA A 28 5.87 -10.42 7.72
N PHE A 29 6.21 -10.17 8.98
CA PHE A 29 7.56 -10.37 9.50
C PHE A 29 7.67 -11.79 10.03
N GLY A 30 8.56 -12.59 9.45
CA GLY A 30 9.04 -13.84 10.04
C GLY A 30 10.40 -13.62 10.71
N ASP A 31 10.94 -14.66 11.35
CA ASP A 31 12.14 -14.55 12.18
C ASP A 31 13.40 -14.06 11.44
N LYS A 32 13.48 -14.32 10.13
CA LYS A 32 14.66 -13.99 9.29
C LYS A 32 14.33 -13.25 8.00
N GLN A 33 13.05 -13.09 7.67
CA GLN A 33 12.63 -12.54 6.39
C GLN A 33 11.30 -11.81 6.49
N VAL A 34 11.07 -10.89 5.57
CA VAL A 34 9.81 -10.15 5.45
C VAL A 34 9.12 -10.59 4.17
N HIS A 35 7.90 -11.06 4.30
CA HIS A 35 7.04 -11.36 3.16
C HIS A 35 6.24 -10.12 2.80
N LEU A 36 6.30 -9.71 1.54
CA LEU A 36 5.51 -8.63 0.97
C LEU A 36 4.52 -9.22 -0.04
N PHE A 37 3.23 -9.00 0.21
CA PHE A 37 2.14 -9.42 -0.66
C PHE A 37 1.59 -8.18 -1.36
N ILE A 38 1.63 -8.17 -2.69
CA ILE A 38 1.03 -7.10 -3.48
C ILE A 38 -0.48 -7.24 -3.36
N CYS A 39 -1.18 -6.20 -2.90
CA CYS A 39 -2.64 -6.19 -2.82
C CYS A 39 -3.26 -5.39 -3.95
N TRP A 40 -2.57 -4.36 -4.46
CA TRP A 40 -3.06 -3.48 -5.50
C TRP A 40 -1.93 -2.65 -6.12
N ILE A 41 -2.04 -2.36 -7.42
CA ILE A 41 -1.18 -1.41 -8.14
C ILE A 41 -2.04 -0.53 -9.02
N GLY A 42 -1.75 0.77 -9.08
CA GLY A 42 -2.41 1.68 -10.02
C GLY A 42 -1.84 3.08 -9.99
N THR A 43 -2.47 4.01 -10.71
CA THR A 43 -1.99 5.40 -10.83
C THR A 43 -2.19 6.18 -9.53
N HIS A 44 -1.45 7.28 -9.36
CA HIS A 44 -1.65 8.22 -8.25
C HIS A 44 -3.12 8.72 -8.16
N ALA A 45 -3.75 8.97 -9.31
CA ALA A 45 -5.14 9.41 -9.38
C ALA A 45 -6.10 8.31 -8.88
N ALA A 46 -5.91 7.06 -9.32
CA ALA A 46 -6.72 5.93 -8.86
C ALA A 46 -6.54 5.68 -7.36
N TYR A 47 -5.31 5.79 -6.85
CA TYR A 47 -5.03 5.69 -5.42
C TYR A 47 -5.74 6.80 -4.61
N THR A 48 -5.74 8.03 -5.11
CA THR A 48 -6.47 9.15 -4.49
C THR A 48 -7.97 8.84 -4.37
N GLN A 49 -8.57 8.24 -5.40
CA GLN A 49 -9.97 7.84 -5.36
C GLN A 49 -10.23 6.71 -4.36
N LEU A 50 -9.33 5.74 -4.27
CA LEU A 50 -9.33 4.68 -3.25
C LEU A 50 -9.31 5.25 -1.83
N CYS A 51 -8.44 6.22 -1.58
CA CYS A 51 -8.34 6.91 -0.29
C CYS A 51 -9.62 7.67 0.08
N LYS A 52 -10.24 8.36 -0.89
CA LYS A 52 -11.53 9.05 -0.68
C LYS A 52 -12.65 8.09 -0.27
N LYS A 53 -12.56 6.83 -0.69
CA LYS A 53 -13.51 5.76 -0.33
C LYS A 53 -13.11 4.97 0.92
N GLY A 54 -11.95 5.26 1.53
CA GLY A 54 -11.42 4.48 2.65
C GLY A 54 -11.00 3.04 2.29
N GLN A 55 -10.90 2.72 1.00
CA GLN A 55 -10.73 1.36 0.50
C GLN A 55 -9.26 0.90 0.43
N GLN A 56 -8.29 1.80 0.60
CA GLN A 56 -6.85 1.50 0.63
C GLN A 56 -6.48 0.46 1.71
N TYR A 57 -7.28 0.38 2.79
CA TYR A 57 -7.07 -0.57 3.89
C TYR A 57 -7.70 -1.94 3.66
N ASN A 58 -8.57 -2.09 2.66
CA ASN A 58 -9.33 -3.32 2.44
C ASN A 58 -9.08 -3.94 1.06
N ILE A 59 -8.67 -3.16 0.06
CA ILE A 59 -8.46 -3.67 -1.31
C ILE A 59 -7.40 -4.78 -1.37
N THR A 60 -7.75 -5.91 -1.99
CA THR A 60 -6.86 -7.03 -2.29
C THR A 60 -7.35 -7.62 -3.61
N LEU A 61 -6.69 -7.27 -4.70
CA LEU A 61 -6.99 -7.75 -6.05
C LEU A 61 -6.04 -8.86 -6.51
N TYR A 62 -4.90 -9.00 -5.85
CA TYR A 62 -3.84 -9.96 -6.13
C TYR A 62 -3.57 -10.81 -4.91
#